data_AF-A0AAV2PVR8-F1
#
_entry.id   AF-A0AAV2PVR8-F1
#
_cell.length_a   1.000
_cell.length_b   1.000
_cell.length_c   1.000
_cell.angle_alpha   90.00
_cell.angle_beta   90.00
_cell.angle_gamma   90.00
#
_symmetry.space_group_name_H-M   'P 1'
#
loop_
_entity.id
_entity.type
_entity.pdbx_description
1 polymer ?
#
loop_
_entity_poly.entity_id
_entity_poly.type
_entity_poly.pdbx_seq_one_letter_code
_entity_poly.pdbx_strand_id
1 'polypeptide(L)'
;FDMGRNSLSVIPADAFNGLTALDYLDISNNYAKIFGAFQDLPNLQIINLGYNDLTAVPAHFIKTGSSDLTYIYMWGNNITSVEPGAFDMVDSLYITMEDNSLSTLGEATWRPYLEEGGKIFADGNPLNCGCDIAWLFGEDQLLEGVSDTTTCNDGVHLHDLDPSIFYSC
;
A
#
# COMPACT_ATOMS: atom_id res chain seq x y z
N PHE A 1 15.68 -5.40 11.79
CA PHE A 1 16.88 -5.09 10.99
C PHE A 1 16.72 -3.71 10.40
N ASP A 2 17.55 -2.76 10.85
CA ASP A 2 17.42 -1.34 10.50
C ASP A 2 18.56 -0.94 9.56
N MET A 3 18.18 -0.55 8.35
CA MET A 3 19.03 0.07 7.33
C MET A 3 18.43 1.40 6.85
N GLY A 4 17.60 2.06 7.66
CA GLY A 4 17.08 3.37 7.35
C GLY A 4 18.20 4.43 7.27
N ARG A 5 18.04 5.45 6.43
CA ARG A 5 18.97 6.61 6.34
C ARG A 5 20.42 6.25 6.01
N ASN A 6 20.63 5.21 5.20
CA ASN A 6 21.95 4.77 4.75
C ASN A 6 22.34 5.27 3.35
N SER A 7 21.54 6.17 2.76
CA SER A 7 21.77 6.71 1.40
C SER A 7 21.90 5.60 0.34
N LEU A 8 21.17 4.50 0.51
CA LEU A 8 21.17 3.39 -0.43
C LEU A 8 20.49 3.83 -1.73
N SER A 9 21.16 3.66 -2.87
CA SER A 9 20.56 4.02 -4.17
C SER A 9 19.63 2.93 -4.71
N VAL A 10 19.89 1.67 -4.38
CA VAL A 10 19.16 0.50 -4.88
C VAL A 10 19.09 -0.57 -3.81
N ILE A 11 17.92 -1.21 -3.68
CA ILE A 11 17.72 -2.46 -2.94
C ILE A 11 17.42 -3.57 -3.97
N PRO A 12 18.36 -4.51 -4.20
CA PRO A 12 18.16 -5.59 -5.15
C PRO A 12 17.17 -6.65 -4.62
N ALA A 13 16.61 -7.45 -5.54
CA ALA A 13 15.59 -8.46 -5.23
C ALA A 13 16.03 -9.55 -4.25
N ASP A 14 17.33 -9.79 -4.14
CA ASP A 14 17.92 -10.83 -3.29
C ASP A 14 18.54 -10.28 -2.00
N ALA A 15 18.38 -8.99 -1.71
CA ALA A 15 19.04 -8.30 -0.59
C ALA A 15 18.81 -8.97 0.77
N PHE A 16 17.66 -9.62 0.96
CA PHE A 16 17.24 -10.22 2.23
C PHE A 16 17.09 -11.74 2.18
N ASN A 17 17.53 -12.38 1.10
CA ASN A 17 17.41 -13.82 0.94
C ASN A 17 18.10 -14.57 2.08
N GLY A 18 17.38 -15.53 2.67
CA GLY A 18 17.90 -16.35 3.76
C GLY A 18 17.86 -15.68 5.15
N LEU A 19 17.40 -14.43 5.25
CA LEU A 19 17.20 -13.75 6.53
C LEU A 19 15.86 -14.17 7.17
N THR A 20 15.66 -15.47 7.32
CA THR A 20 14.37 -16.05 7.73
C THR A 20 13.95 -15.68 9.15
N ALA A 21 14.88 -15.22 9.99
CA ALA A 21 14.61 -14.78 11.35
C ALA A 21 14.17 -13.30 11.44
N LEU A 22 14.04 -12.58 10.32
CA LEU A 22 13.57 -11.20 10.35
C LEU A 22 12.10 -11.12 10.75
N ASP A 23 11.82 -10.31 11.75
CA ASP A 23 10.50 -9.89 12.20
C ASP A 23 10.19 -8.42 11.85
N TYR A 24 11.22 -7.58 11.79
CA TYR A 24 11.14 -6.17 11.44
C TYR A 24 12.21 -5.82 10.40
N LEU A 25 11.83 -5.10 9.35
CA LEU A 25 12.73 -4.59 8.33
C LEU A 25 12.49 -3.10 8.09
N ASP A 26 13.50 -2.27 8.32
CA ASP A 26 13.46 -0.84 7.98
C ASP A 26 14.50 -0.52 6.91
N ILE A 27 14.04 -0.04 5.76
CA ILE A 27 14.87 0.51 4.69
C ILE A 27 14.42 1.92 4.30
N SER A 28 13.74 2.62 5.20
CA SER A 28 13.17 3.93 4.95
C SER A 28 14.24 5.01 4.77
N ASN A 29 13.86 6.15 4.18
CA ASN A 29 14.71 7.33 4.05
C ASN A 29 16.04 7.06 3.33
N ASN A 30 16.02 6.19 2.32
CA ASN A 30 17.20 5.92 1.50
C ASN A 30 17.11 6.56 0.11
N TYR A 31 15.91 6.99 -0.33
CA TYR A 31 15.66 7.39 -1.72
C TYR A 31 16.04 6.29 -2.72
N ALA A 32 15.92 5.03 -2.30
CA ALA A 32 16.34 3.87 -3.05
C ALA A 32 15.29 3.46 -4.07
N LYS A 33 15.73 2.92 -5.20
CA LYS A 33 14.89 2.08 -6.05
C LYS A 33 14.84 0.66 -5.48
N ILE A 34 13.65 0.09 -5.36
CA ILE A 34 13.46 -1.23 -4.73
C ILE A 34 12.85 -2.18 -5.75
N PHE A 35 13.49 -3.32 -5.97
CA PHE A 35 13.06 -4.32 -6.94
C PHE A 35 12.68 -5.62 -6.24
N GLY A 36 11.50 -5.69 -5.60
CA GLY A 36 10.91 -6.95 -5.09
C GLY A 36 11.83 -7.76 -4.17
N ALA A 37 12.24 -7.19 -3.03
CA ALA A 37 13.23 -7.78 -2.12
C ALA A 37 12.65 -8.63 -0.98
N PHE A 38 11.33 -8.84 -0.95
CA PHE A 38 10.60 -9.36 0.22
C PHE A 38 10.12 -10.80 0.04
N GLN A 39 10.98 -11.66 -0.52
CA GLN A 39 10.68 -13.08 -0.76
C GLN A 39 11.16 -13.95 0.42
N ASP A 40 10.38 -14.95 0.80
CA ASP A 40 10.75 -15.99 1.79
C ASP A 40 11.26 -15.45 3.14
N LEU A 41 10.51 -14.49 3.70
CA LEU A 41 10.71 -13.88 5.01
C LEU A 41 9.56 -14.30 5.96
N PRO A 42 9.48 -15.58 6.39
CA PRO A 42 8.27 -16.15 6.99
C PRO A 42 7.90 -15.58 8.36
N ASN A 43 8.84 -14.96 9.07
CA ASN A 43 8.61 -14.38 10.40
C ASN A 43 8.36 -12.86 10.36
N LEU A 44 8.32 -12.25 9.17
CA LEU A 44 8.31 -10.80 9.01
C LEU A 44 6.94 -10.20 9.36
N GLN A 45 6.92 -9.30 10.33
CA GLN A 45 5.71 -8.66 10.85
C GLN A 45 5.54 -7.22 10.37
N ILE A 46 6.66 -6.53 10.10
CA ILE A 46 6.67 -5.11 9.74
C ILE A 46 7.72 -4.84 8.67
N ILE A 47 7.32 -4.09 7.65
CA ILE A 47 8.20 -3.56 6.60
C ILE A 47 8.08 -2.03 6.56
N ASN A 48 9.19 -1.30 6.67
CA ASN A 48 9.23 0.14 6.49
C ASN A 48 10.01 0.54 5.23
N LEU A 49 9.27 1.01 4.22
CA LEU A 49 9.73 1.47 2.90
C LEU A 49 9.55 2.98 2.70
N GLY A 50 9.13 3.73 3.74
CA GLY A 50 8.80 5.15 3.60
C GLY A 50 9.99 5.98 3.11
N TYR A 51 9.72 7.06 2.37
CA TYR A 51 10.75 7.93 1.79
C TYR A 51 11.82 7.17 0.98
N ASN A 52 11.37 6.42 -0.02
CA ASN A 52 12.20 5.84 -1.07
C ASN A 52 11.77 6.38 -2.45
N ASP A 53 12.27 5.78 -3.53
CA ASP A 53 11.92 6.16 -4.92
C ASP A 53 11.04 5.08 -5.58
N LEU A 54 10.02 4.59 -4.85
CA LEU A 54 9.02 3.69 -5.41
C LEU A 54 8.05 4.46 -6.30
N THR A 55 7.91 4.05 -7.55
CA THR A 55 6.94 4.63 -8.50
C THR A 55 5.75 3.72 -8.77
N ALA A 56 5.88 2.42 -8.49
CA ALA A 56 4.83 1.44 -8.66
C ALA A 56 5.03 0.28 -7.68
N VAL A 57 3.93 -0.42 -7.37
CA VAL A 57 3.96 -1.67 -6.61
C VAL A 57 3.43 -2.79 -7.52
N PRO A 58 4.31 -3.59 -8.14
CA PRO A 58 3.90 -4.65 -9.06
C PRO A 58 3.22 -5.82 -8.33
N ALA A 59 2.59 -6.71 -9.09
CA ALA A 59 2.05 -7.96 -8.56
C ALA A 59 3.15 -8.77 -7.87
N HIS A 60 2.80 -9.41 -6.75
CA HIS A 60 3.72 -10.20 -5.93
C HIS A 60 4.93 -9.45 -5.36
N PHE A 61 4.85 -8.11 -5.27
CA PHE A 61 5.90 -7.29 -4.68
C PHE A 61 6.18 -7.70 -3.22
N ILE A 62 5.13 -7.98 -2.46
CA ILE A 62 5.19 -8.51 -1.10
C ILE A 62 4.81 -9.99 -1.14
N LYS A 63 5.80 -10.87 -1.04
CA LYS A 63 5.61 -12.33 -1.01
C LYS A 63 6.51 -12.96 0.04
N THR A 64 6.32 -12.52 1.28
CA THR A 64 7.14 -12.93 2.41
C THR A 64 6.90 -14.38 2.80
N GLY A 65 5.71 -14.92 2.52
CA GLY A 65 5.26 -16.20 3.07
C GLY A 65 4.97 -16.13 4.57
N SER A 66 4.89 -14.93 5.15
CA SER A 66 4.56 -14.72 6.55
C SER A 66 3.06 -14.58 6.75
N SER A 67 2.52 -15.34 7.71
CA SER A 67 1.15 -15.17 8.22
C SER A 67 1.02 -14.03 9.23
N ASP A 68 2.15 -13.47 9.68
CA ASP A 68 2.19 -12.51 10.80
C ASP A 68 2.47 -11.07 10.32
N LEU A 69 2.61 -10.87 9.00
CA LEU A 69 2.85 -9.55 8.42
C LEU A 69 1.64 -8.65 8.64
N THR A 70 1.83 -7.59 9.43
CA THR A 70 0.74 -6.71 9.87
C THR A 70 0.85 -5.30 9.29
N TYR A 71 2.06 -4.78 9.10
CA TYR A 71 2.27 -3.40 8.65
C TYR A 71 3.25 -3.29 7.49
N ILE A 72 2.87 -2.51 6.48
CA ILE A 72 3.77 -2.08 5.41
C ILE A 72 3.69 -0.56 5.27
N TYR A 73 4.79 0.09 5.58
CA TYR A 73 4.90 1.53 5.47
C TYR A 73 5.48 1.92 4.11
N MET A 74 4.71 2.58 3.24
CA MET A 74 5.13 3.06 1.90
C MET A 74 4.90 4.56 1.70
N TRP A 75 4.62 5.29 2.77
CA TRP A 75 4.37 6.74 2.75
C TRP A 75 5.57 7.54 2.21
N GLY A 76 5.30 8.69 1.60
CA GLY A 76 6.33 9.61 1.10
C GLY A 76 7.17 9.02 -0.04
N ASN A 77 6.58 8.17 -0.88
CA ASN A 77 7.18 7.68 -2.13
C ASN A 77 6.54 8.42 -3.34
N ASN A 78 6.78 7.93 -4.55
CA ASN A 78 6.24 8.48 -5.79
C ASN A 78 5.26 7.51 -6.47
N ILE A 79 4.55 6.68 -5.69
CA ILE A 79 3.76 5.56 -6.22
C ILE A 79 2.55 6.10 -6.99
N THR A 80 2.47 5.76 -8.29
CA THR A 80 1.34 6.13 -9.15
C THR A 80 0.37 4.97 -9.40
N SER A 81 0.81 3.74 -9.16
CA SER A 81 0.01 2.54 -9.43
C SER A 81 0.40 1.37 -8.54
N VAL A 82 -0.61 0.59 -8.16
CA VAL A 82 -0.47 -0.71 -7.51
C VAL A 82 -1.16 -1.73 -8.42
N GLU A 83 -0.49 -2.83 -8.73
CA GLU A 83 -1.06 -3.89 -9.56
C GLU A 83 -1.89 -4.88 -8.70
N PRO A 84 -2.93 -5.49 -9.27
CA PRO A 84 -3.62 -6.60 -8.63
C PRO A 84 -2.65 -7.69 -8.16
N GLY A 85 -2.83 -8.16 -6.93
CA GLY A 85 -1.98 -9.18 -6.32
C GLY A 85 -0.66 -8.69 -5.75
N ALA A 86 -0.46 -7.37 -5.61
CA ALA A 86 0.70 -6.78 -4.93
C ALA A 86 0.86 -7.24 -3.47
N PHE A 87 -0.27 -7.52 -2.78
CA PHE A 87 -0.35 -7.84 -1.36
C PHE A 87 -1.07 -9.16 -1.06
N ASP A 88 -1.18 -10.06 -2.04
CA ASP A 88 -1.87 -11.34 -1.86
C ASP A 88 -1.28 -12.15 -0.71
N MET A 89 -2.13 -12.98 -0.08
CA MET A 89 -1.78 -13.95 0.98
C MET A 89 -1.46 -13.33 2.35
N VAL A 90 -1.83 -12.07 2.57
CA VAL A 90 -1.66 -11.39 3.87
C VAL A 90 -3.00 -10.83 4.34
N ASP A 91 -3.59 -11.50 5.33
CA ASP A 91 -4.87 -11.10 5.89
C ASP A 91 -4.69 -9.91 6.85
N SER A 92 -5.68 -9.01 6.91
CA SER A 92 -5.70 -7.89 7.88
C SER A 92 -4.47 -6.97 7.87
N LEU A 93 -3.89 -6.76 6.69
CA LEU A 93 -2.68 -5.95 6.50
C LEU A 93 -2.97 -4.45 6.54
N TYR A 94 -2.18 -3.68 7.29
CA TYR A 94 -2.23 -2.22 7.34
C TYR A 94 -1.18 -1.64 6.39
N ILE A 95 -1.61 -0.80 5.44
CA ILE A 95 -0.72 -0.18 4.47
C ILE A 95 -0.85 1.35 4.53
N THR A 96 0.28 2.02 4.73
CA THR A 96 0.38 3.47 4.66
C THR A 96 0.87 3.86 3.26
N MET A 97 0.04 4.54 2.48
CA MET A 97 0.32 5.07 1.14
C MET A 97 0.28 6.60 1.11
N GLU A 98 0.27 7.26 2.27
CA GLU A 98 0.17 8.71 2.37
C GLU A 98 1.30 9.40 1.59
N ASP A 99 1.02 10.59 1.08
CA ASP A 99 2.00 11.41 0.35
C ASP A 99 2.66 10.63 -0.81
N ASN A 100 1.83 10.00 -1.64
CA ASN A 100 2.23 9.37 -2.90
C ASN A 100 1.53 10.08 -4.09
N SER A 101 1.39 9.41 -5.23
CA SER A 101 0.80 9.97 -6.45
C SER A 101 -0.29 9.07 -7.04
N LEU A 102 -1.00 8.32 -6.19
CA LEU A 102 -2.14 7.50 -6.61
C LEU A 102 -3.27 8.41 -7.08
N SER A 103 -3.76 8.18 -8.30
CA SER A 103 -4.91 8.91 -8.84
C SER A 103 -6.25 8.21 -8.63
N THR A 104 -6.24 6.94 -8.19
CA THR A 104 -7.45 6.16 -7.95
C THR A 104 -7.15 4.96 -7.04
N LEU A 105 -8.22 4.41 -6.43
CA LEU A 105 -8.23 3.09 -5.81
C LEU A 105 -8.96 2.13 -6.75
N GLY A 106 -8.22 1.53 -7.70
CA GLY A 106 -8.79 0.60 -8.68
C GLY A 106 -9.32 -0.70 -8.06
N GLU A 107 -10.56 -1.06 -8.38
CA GLU A 107 -11.30 -2.19 -7.83
C GLU A 107 -10.50 -3.51 -7.86
N ALA A 108 -9.91 -3.87 -9.00
CA ALA A 108 -9.18 -5.12 -9.17
C ALA A 108 -7.98 -5.28 -8.21
N THR A 109 -7.45 -4.16 -7.69
CA THR A 109 -6.33 -4.17 -6.75
C THR A 109 -6.81 -4.16 -5.31
N TRP A 110 -7.76 -3.27 -5.00
CA TRP A 110 -8.09 -2.96 -3.61
C TRP A 110 -9.29 -3.73 -3.08
N ARG A 111 -10.23 -4.20 -3.94
CA ARG A 111 -11.38 -4.98 -3.46
C ARG A 111 -10.93 -6.25 -2.71
N PRO A 112 -10.09 -7.15 -3.27
CA PRO A 112 -9.67 -8.35 -2.54
C PRO A 112 -8.91 -8.01 -1.25
N TYR A 113 -8.09 -6.97 -1.28
CA TYR A 113 -7.32 -6.50 -0.12
C TYR A 113 -8.23 -6.04 1.03
N LEU A 114 -9.28 -5.26 0.72
CA LEU A 114 -10.23 -4.76 1.72
C LEU A 114 -11.15 -5.89 2.22
N GLU A 115 -11.57 -6.82 1.35
CA GLU A 115 -12.39 -7.98 1.71
C GLU A 115 -11.67 -8.91 2.71
N GLU A 116 -10.35 -9.02 2.64
CA GLU A 116 -9.51 -9.75 3.61
C GLU A 116 -9.19 -8.92 4.89
N GLY A 117 -9.90 -7.80 5.10
CA GLY A 117 -9.77 -6.94 6.28
C GLY A 117 -8.59 -5.98 6.25
N GLY A 118 -7.96 -5.79 5.09
CA GLY A 118 -6.89 -4.82 4.90
C GLY A 118 -7.33 -3.39 5.18
N LYS A 119 -6.40 -2.55 5.64
CA LYS A 119 -6.62 -1.13 5.89
C LYS A 119 -5.59 -0.22 5.23
N ILE A 120 -6.05 0.68 4.38
CA ILE A 120 -5.22 1.61 3.63
C ILE A 120 -5.36 3.05 4.15
N PHE A 121 -4.22 3.70 4.35
CA PHE A 121 -4.12 5.14 4.58
C PHE A 121 -3.61 5.79 3.29
N ALA A 122 -4.43 6.60 2.62
CA ALA A 122 -4.11 7.13 1.30
C ALA A 122 -4.20 8.66 1.21
N ASP A 123 -4.16 9.36 2.36
CA ASP A 123 -4.15 10.83 2.40
C ASP A 123 -2.97 11.43 1.62
N GLY A 124 -3.11 12.66 1.13
CA GLY A 124 -2.05 13.31 0.34
C GLY A 124 -1.82 12.71 -1.05
N ASN A 125 -2.71 11.83 -1.53
CA ASN A 125 -2.71 11.35 -2.91
C ASN A 125 -3.73 12.13 -3.77
N PRO A 126 -3.45 12.38 -5.07
CA PRO A 126 -4.35 13.09 -5.98
C PRO A 126 -5.51 12.22 -6.48
N LEU A 127 -6.26 11.59 -5.57
CA LEU A 127 -7.34 10.65 -5.89
C LEU A 127 -8.49 11.34 -6.63
N ASN A 128 -8.82 10.86 -7.82
CA ASN A 128 -10.01 11.27 -8.55
C ASN A 128 -11.22 10.49 -8.04
N CYS A 129 -12.04 11.13 -7.22
CA CYS A 129 -13.20 10.51 -6.58
C CYS A 129 -14.46 10.49 -7.47
N GLY A 130 -14.31 9.98 -8.70
CA GLY A 130 -15.40 9.76 -9.65
C GLY A 130 -15.80 8.28 -9.74
N CYS A 131 -16.27 7.85 -10.92
CA CYS A 131 -16.72 6.46 -11.13
C CYS A 131 -15.65 5.39 -10.83
N ASP A 132 -14.36 5.74 -10.91
CA ASP A 132 -13.27 4.80 -10.66
C ASP A 132 -13.23 4.28 -9.22
N ILE A 133 -13.87 4.98 -8.28
CA ILE A 133 -13.97 4.56 -6.87
C ILE A 133 -15.41 4.22 -6.44
N ALA A 134 -16.39 4.26 -7.36
CA ALA A 134 -17.80 4.02 -7.04
C ALA A 134 -18.04 2.66 -6.37
N TRP A 135 -17.22 1.67 -6.72
CA TRP A 135 -17.26 0.32 -6.16
C TRP A 135 -17.06 0.27 -4.63
N LEU A 136 -16.36 1.25 -4.03
CA LEU A 136 -16.18 1.35 -2.58
C LEU A 136 -17.49 1.62 -1.82
N PHE A 137 -18.47 2.22 -2.50
CA PHE A 137 -19.74 2.66 -1.91
C PHE A 137 -20.87 1.65 -2.11
N GLY A 138 -20.59 0.52 -2.77
CA GLY A 138 -21.56 -0.57 -2.93
C GLY A 138 -21.77 -1.41 -1.67
N GLU A 139 -20.78 -1.41 -0.77
CA GLU A 139 -20.74 -2.26 0.43
C GLU A 139 -20.09 -1.48 1.58
N ASP A 140 -20.85 -1.20 2.65
CA ASP A 140 -20.40 -0.34 3.77
C ASP A 140 -19.06 -0.80 4.38
N GLN A 141 -18.78 -2.11 4.37
CA GLN A 141 -17.56 -2.68 4.95
C GLN A 141 -16.27 -2.34 4.18
N LEU A 142 -16.35 -2.06 2.87
CA LEU A 142 -15.16 -1.77 2.08
C LEU A 142 -14.63 -0.37 2.38
N LEU A 143 -15.54 0.60 2.53
CA LEU A 143 -15.18 1.97 2.86
C LEU A 143 -14.52 2.08 4.24
N GLU A 144 -14.92 1.26 5.21
CA GLU A 144 -14.29 1.19 6.54
C GLU A 144 -12.81 0.78 6.50
N GLY A 145 -12.37 0.10 5.44
CA GLY A 145 -10.96 -0.26 5.24
C GLY A 145 -10.12 0.89 4.66
N VAL A 146 -10.73 2.00 4.24
CA VAL A 146 -10.01 3.20 3.78
C VAL A 146 -10.00 4.23 4.92
N SER A 147 -8.85 4.82 5.22
CA SER A 147 -8.73 5.82 6.30
C SER A 147 -9.72 6.98 6.11
N ASP A 148 -10.35 7.42 7.21
CA ASP A 148 -11.30 8.53 7.27
C ASP A 148 -10.67 9.88 6.88
N THR A 149 -9.35 10.00 7.07
CA THR A 149 -8.54 11.14 6.63
C THR A 149 -8.28 11.17 5.12
N THR A 150 -8.60 10.13 4.37
CA THR A 150 -8.30 10.08 2.93
C THR A 150 -9.11 11.14 2.18
N THR A 151 -8.42 12.00 1.44
CA THR A 151 -9.03 13.09 0.68
C THR A 151 -8.97 12.85 -0.84
N CYS A 152 -9.96 13.40 -1.53
CA CYS A 152 -10.02 13.51 -2.98
C CYS A 152 -9.15 14.67 -3.47
N ASN A 153 -8.87 14.72 -4.77
CA ASN A 153 -8.04 15.75 -5.38
C ASN A 153 -8.64 17.18 -5.30
N ASP A 154 -9.93 17.29 -4.99
CA ASP A 154 -10.64 18.55 -4.73
C ASP A 154 -10.71 18.91 -3.22
N GLY A 155 -10.13 18.06 -2.36
CA GLY A 155 -10.02 18.26 -0.92
C GLY A 155 -11.20 17.72 -0.10
N VAL A 156 -12.21 17.11 -0.71
CA VAL A 156 -13.31 16.46 0.01
C VAL A 156 -12.82 15.15 0.62
N HIS A 157 -13.18 14.83 1.88
CA HIS A 157 -12.87 13.51 2.43
C HIS A 157 -13.68 12.45 1.70
N LEU A 158 -13.05 11.31 1.40
CA LEU A 158 -13.69 10.20 0.68
C LEU A 158 -14.94 9.69 1.42
N HIS A 159 -14.90 9.67 2.75
CA HIS A 159 -16.03 9.28 3.61
C HIS A 159 -17.19 10.30 3.64
N ASP A 160 -16.95 11.54 3.21
CA ASP A 160 -17.97 12.60 3.16
C ASP A 160 -18.68 12.69 1.78
N LEU A 161 -18.29 11.85 0.81
CA LEU A 161 -18.87 11.86 -0.54
C LEU A 161 -20.35 11.45 -0.51
N ASP A 162 -21.18 12.20 -1.24
CA ASP A 162 -22.59 11.85 -1.46
C ASP A 162 -22.67 10.67 -2.45
N PRO A 163 -23.20 9.49 -2.06
CA PRO A 163 -23.26 8.34 -2.95
C PRO A 163 -24.06 8.56 -4.24
N SER A 164 -24.92 9.58 -4.30
CA SER A 164 -25.68 9.92 -5.51
C SER A 164 -24.81 10.35 -6.69
N ILE A 165 -23.57 10.78 -6.46
CA ILE A 165 -22.61 11.09 -7.54
C ILE A 165 -22.24 9.84 -8.36
N PHE A 166 -22.49 8.65 -7.83
CA PHE A 166 -22.18 7.38 -8.48
C PHE A 166 -23.35 6.73 -9.23
N TYR A 167 -24.56 7.32 -9.24
CA TYR A 167 -25.74 6.71 -9.90
C TYR A 167 -25.65 6.57 -11.43
N SER A 168 -24.70 7.26 -12.06
CA SER A 168 -24.42 7.17 -13.50
C SER A 168 -23.18 6.35 -13.83
N CYS A 169 -22.57 5.74 -12.81
CA CYS A 169 -21.61 4.66 -12.94
C CYS A 169 -22.42 3.34 -12.96
#